data_AF-A0A5Q5BHN6-F1
#
_entry.id   AF-A0A5Q5BHN6-F1
#
_cell.length_a   1.000
_cell.length_b   1.000
_cell.length_c   1.000
_cell.angle_alpha   90.00
_cell.angle_beta   90.00
_cell.angle_gamma   90.00
#
_symmetry.space_group_name_H-M   'P 1'
#
loop_
_entity.id
_entity.type
_entity.pdbx_description
1 polymer ?
#
loop_
_entity_poly.entity_id
_entity_poly.type
_entity_poly.pdbx_seq_one_letter_code
_entity_poly.pdbx_strand_id
1 'polypeptide(L)'
;MSSTPSGAGLDTERHAIALACRVLAARDLAPGILGHISLRVDRDRLLIRCRGPRERGLAFTSAEDIRMVTLDGTAGGKGELDDGYQPPNELPLHTEVLRTRRDVNAVVHAHPEAVVAADLAGLAVRPIVGAFDIPGFRLAAAGVPVYRRGVLVRNRQLAQEMVAAMADRPVVVLRAHGLTSAADTVERAVLQAISVDTISRLSLQIASAGGTLADLPDADAAELPDLGNAFNETIAWRHELARLETHGLSCHPSEKRSS
;
A
#
# COMPACT_ATOMS: atom_id res chain seq x y z
N MET A 1 29.45 -17.44 11.92
CA MET A 1 29.68 -16.02 11.61
C MET A 1 28.89 -15.70 10.36
N SER A 2 27.69 -15.16 10.53
CA SER A 2 26.76 -14.88 9.42
C SER A 2 27.13 -13.53 8.83
N SER A 3 27.55 -13.50 7.57
CA SER A 3 27.86 -12.27 6.84
C SER A 3 26.59 -11.47 6.58
N THR A 4 26.47 -10.31 7.20
CA THR A 4 25.47 -9.28 6.88
C THR A 4 25.71 -8.78 5.46
N PRO A 5 24.71 -8.73 4.57
CA PRO A 5 24.89 -8.04 3.29
C PRO A 5 25.12 -6.55 3.56
N SER A 6 26.16 -6.00 2.96
CA SER A 6 26.29 -4.56 2.75
C SER A 6 25.07 -4.06 1.95
N GLY A 7 24.73 -2.77 2.04
CA GLY A 7 23.58 -2.19 1.31
C GLY A 7 23.62 -2.30 -0.23
N ALA A 8 24.66 -2.91 -0.79
CA ALA A 8 24.77 -3.28 -2.20
C ALA A 8 24.04 -4.61 -2.44
N GLY A 9 22.93 -4.58 -3.16
CA GLY A 9 22.20 -5.79 -3.55
C GLY A 9 20.67 -5.72 -3.47
N LEU A 10 20.10 -4.57 -3.06
CA LEU A 10 18.63 -4.38 -2.98
C LEU A 10 18.05 -3.55 -4.13
N ASP A 11 18.78 -3.44 -5.24
CA ASP A 11 18.39 -2.56 -6.35
C ASP A 11 17.06 -3.01 -6.96
N THR A 12 16.86 -4.33 -7.11
CA THR A 12 15.60 -4.88 -7.62
C THR A 12 14.41 -4.50 -6.75
N GLU A 13 14.54 -4.63 -5.44
CA GLU A 13 13.50 -4.28 -4.46
C GLU A 13 13.22 -2.78 -4.45
N ARG A 14 14.26 -1.94 -4.52
CA ARG A 14 14.10 -0.47 -4.60
C ARG A 14 13.35 -0.07 -5.88
N HIS A 15 13.70 -0.66 -7.02
CA HIS A 15 12.99 -0.41 -8.28
C HIS A 15 11.53 -0.90 -8.20
N ALA A 16 11.27 -2.07 -7.63
CA ALA A 16 9.92 -2.60 -7.47
C ALA A 16 9.04 -1.68 -6.60
N ILE A 17 9.55 -1.20 -5.46
CA ILE A 17 8.83 -0.25 -4.60
C ILE A 17 8.61 1.07 -5.32
N ALA A 18 9.61 1.59 -6.03
CA ALA A 18 9.47 2.83 -6.79
C ALA A 18 8.36 2.72 -7.85
N LEU A 19 8.33 1.63 -8.63
CA LEU A 19 7.25 1.35 -9.58
C LEU A 19 5.89 1.23 -8.87
N ALA A 20 5.83 0.55 -7.74
CA ALA A 20 4.60 0.41 -6.96
C ALA A 20 4.06 1.76 -6.46
N CYS A 21 4.93 2.68 -6.05
CA CYS A 21 4.53 4.05 -5.73
C CYS A 21 3.90 4.75 -6.95
N ARG A 22 4.47 4.57 -8.14
CA ARG A 22 3.90 5.14 -9.37
C ARG A 22 2.56 4.51 -9.73
N VAL A 23 2.37 3.21 -9.48
CA VAL A 23 1.06 2.54 -9.63
C VAL A 23 0.02 3.17 -8.71
N LEU A 24 0.34 3.40 -7.43
CA LEU A 24 -0.58 4.09 -6.50
C LEU A 24 -0.98 5.47 -7.03
N ALA A 25 -0.02 6.24 -7.55
CA ALA A 25 -0.30 7.55 -8.14
C ALA A 25 -1.16 7.44 -9.41
N ALA A 26 -0.85 6.52 -10.33
CA ALA A 26 -1.60 6.30 -11.58
C ALA A 26 -3.00 5.67 -11.38
N ARG A 27 -3.29 5.21 -10.18
CA ARG A 27 -4.61 4.75 -9.74
C ARG A 27 -5.35 5.82 -8.91
N ASP A 28 -4.79 7.01 -8.74
CA ASP A 28 -5.31 8.10 -7.91
C ASP A 28 -5.49 7.72 -6.42
N LEU A 29 -4.74 6.73 -5.92
CA LEU A 29 -4.75 6.34 -4.50
C LEU A 29 -3.95 7.31 -3.63
N ALA A 30 -3.05 8.09 -4.22
CA ALA A 30 -2.33 9.18 -3.58
C ALA A 30 -1.70 10.07 -4.69
N PRO A 31 -2.49 10.90 -5.39
CA PRO A 31 -2.04 11.58 -6.62
C PRO A 31 -1.00 12.70 -6.38
N GLY A 32 -0.76 13.08 -5.12
CA GLY A 32 0.17 14.15 -4.74
C GLY A 32 1.55 13.65 -4.27
N ILE A 33 2.05 14.29 -3.21
CA ILE A 33 3.36 14.00 -2.60
C ILE A 33 3.29 12.98 -1.45
N LEU A 34 2.07 12.61 -1.05
CA LEU A 34 1.81 11.72 0.08
C LEU A 34 1.87 10.26 -0.37
N GLY A 35 1.69 9.33 0.58
CA GLY A 35 1.76 7.91 0.33
C GLY A 35 3.17 7.34 0.42
N HIS A 36 3.26 6.17 1.05
CA HIS A 36 4.53 5.50 1.32
C HIS A 36 4.33 3.99 1.21
N ILE A 37 5.33 3.31 0.69
CA ILE A 37 5.40 1.85 0.62
C ILE A 37 6.68 1.43 1.32
N SER A 38 6.60 0.40 2.15
CA SER A 38 7.76 -0.24 2.78
C SER A 38 7.83 -1.73 2.48
N LEU A 39 9.04 -2.28 2.45
CA LEU A 39 9.31 -3.71 2.34
C LEU A 39 10.33 -4.14 3.39
N ARG A 40 10.02 -5.19 4.14
CA ARG A 40 10.93 -5.82 5.11
C ARG A 40 12.17 -6.35 4.40
N VAL A 41 13.34 -6.01 4.94
CA VAL A 41 14.62 -6.59 4.52
C VAL A 41 15.00 -7.74 5.45
N ASP A 42 14.87 -7.52 6.75
CA ASP A 42 15.15 -8.52 7.78
C ASP A 42 14.34 -8.24 9.06
N ARG A 43 14.78 -8.77 10.20
CA ARG A 43 14.11 -8.60 11.49
C ARG A 43 14.04 -7.13 11.94
N ASP A 44 15.07 -6.35 11.62
CA ASP A 44 15.31 -5.04 12.23
C ASP A 44 15.31 -3.90 11.19
N ARG A 45 15.28 -4.23 9.89
CA ARG A 45 15.37 -3.26 8.78
C ARG A 45 14.26 -3.43 7.73
N LEU A 46 13.92 -2.31 7.11
CA LEU A 46 13.01 -2.20 5.98
C LEU A 46 13.52 -1.19 4.95
N LEU A 47 13.17 -1.41 3.68
CA LEU A 47 13.14 -0.38 2.65
C LEU A 47 11.86 0.44 2.80
N ILE A 48 11.93 1.74 2.60
CA ILE A 48 10.76 2.63 2.57
C ILE A 48 11.00 3.80 1.63
N ARG A 49 9.92 4.28 0.98
CA ARG A 49 9.95 5.57 0.28
C ARG A 49 10.21 6.70 1.28
N CYS A 50 11.38 7.32 1.19
CA CYS A 50 11.77 8.50 1.94
C CYS A 50 11.49 9.78 1.15
N ARG A 51 11.56 10.93 1.83
CA ARG A 51 11.58 12.24 1.18
C ARG A 51 13.03 12.66 0.94
N GLY A 52 13.35 12.97 -0.30
CA GLY A 52 14.67 13.50 -0.69
C GLY A 52 14.61 15.01 -1.01
N PRO A 53 15.76 15.69 -1.10
CA PRO A 53 15.83 17.13 -1.37
C PRO A 53 15.29 17.55 -2.75
N ARG A 54 15.13 16.59 -3.67
CA ARG A 54 14.61 16.80 -5.03
C ARG A 54 13.32 16.00 -5.28
N GLU A 55 12.55 15.69 -4.23
CA GLU A 55 11.29 14.96 -4.36
C GLU A 55 10.34 15.66 -5.35
N ARG A 56 9.74 14.89 -6.26
CA ARG A 56 8.78 15.38 -7.26
C ARG A 56 7.36 14.83 -7.04
N GLY A 57 7.13 14.12 -5.93
CA GLY A 57 5.86 13.48 -5.59
C GLY A 57 5.82 11.99 -5.92
N LEU A 58 4.70 11.34 -5.59
CA LEU A 58 4.60 9.88 -5.59
C LEU A 58 4.76 9.27 -6.99
N ALA A 59 4.17 9.92 -8.01
CA ALA A 59 4.23 9.51 -9.42
C ALA A 59 5.64 9.50 -10.02
N PHE A 60 6.60 10.18 -9.38
CA PHE A 60 7.97 10.35 -9.89
C PHE A 60 9.03 9.70 -9.00
N THR A 61 8.59 8.87 -8.05
CA THR A 61 9.47 8.13 -7.13
C THR A 61 10.47 7.29 -7.93
N SER A 62 11.77 7.42 -7.64
CA SER A 62 12.84 6.60 -8.20
C SER A 62 13.36 5.58 -7.19
N ALA A 63 14.22 4.66 -7.63
CA ALA A 63 14.89 3.73 -6.72
C ALA A 63 15.77 4.46 -5.68
N GLU A 64 16.30 5.64 -6.02
CA GLU A 64 17.08 6.49 -5.09
C GLU A 64 16.24 7.08 -3.96
N ASP A 65 14.91 7.17 -4.12
CA ASP A 65 14.02 7.63 -3.07
C ASP A 65 13.67 6.53 -2.06
N ILE A 66 13.95 5.28 -2.41
CA ILE A 66 13.71 4.14 -1.53
C ILE A 66 14.96 3.93 -0.69
N ARG A 67 14.87 4.16 0.62
CA ARG A 67 16.00 4.06 1.56
C ARG A 67 15.78 2.94 2.56
N MET A 68 16.88 2.33 3.01
CA MET A 68 16.86 1.32 4.06
C MET A 68 16.99 2.00 5.43
N VAL A 69 16.01 1.74 6.28
CA VAL A 69 15.97 2.25 7.66
C VAL A 69 15.82 1.10 8.63
N THR A 70 16.20 1.33 9.88
CA THR A 70 15.83 0.44 10.97
C THR A 70 14.36 0.61 11.31
N LEU A 71 13.77 -0.34 12.02
CA LEU A 71 12.41 -0.21 12.53
C LEU A 71 12.21 1.01 13.45
N ASP A 72 13.28 1.54 14.04
CA ASP A 72 13.24 2.75 14.89
C ASP A 72 13.49 4.05 14.11
N GLY A 73 13.64 3.96 12.78
CA GLY A 73 13.77 5.11 11.87
C GLY A 73 15.17 5.70 11.75
N THR A 74 16.19 5.01 12.26
CA THR A 74 17.59 5.37 11.99
C THR A 74 18.06 4.75 10.66
N ALA A 75 19.20 5.21 10.14
CA ALA A 75 19.76 4.67 8.90
C ALA A 75 20.04 3.17 9.02
N GLY A 76 19.54 2.36 8.07
CA GLY A 76 19.73 0.91 8.04
C GLY A 76 21.06 0.46 7.43
N GLY A 77 21.89 1.43 7.01
CA GLY A 77 23.20 1.26 6.39
C GLY A 77 23.88 2.62 6.21
N LYS A 78 25.19 2.60 5.90
CA LYS A 78 25.97 3.82 5.61
C LYS A 78 25.41 4.51 4.36
N GLY A 79 25.16 5.82 4.43
CA GLY A 79 24.68 6.59 3.28
C GLY A 79 23.16 6.55 3.03
N GLU A 80 22.39 5.76 3.79
CA GLU A 80 20.95 5.58 3.51
C GLU A 80 20.13 6.85 3.80
N LEU A 81 20.52 7.65 4.79
CA LEU A 81 19.84 8.90 5.17
C LEU A 81 20.77 10.12 5.09
N ASP A 82 21.84 10.03 4.30
CA ASP A 82 22.69 11.18 3.98
C ASP A 82 21.98 12.11 2.98
N ASP A 83 22.60 13.23 2.61
CA ASP A 83 22.11 14.15 1.57
C ASP A 83 20.67 14.69 1.77
N GLY A 84 20.21 14.74 3.02
CA GLY A 84 18.91 15.30 3.39
C GLY A 84 17.73 14.34 3.20
N TYR A 85 17.97 13.04 2.98
CA TYR A 85 16.89 12.04 2.97
C TYR A 85 16.28 11.85 4.36
N GLN A 86 14.95 11.82 4.43
CA GLN A 86 14.22 11.64 5.68
C GLN A 86 13.14 10.55 5.54
N PRO A 87 13.03 9.62 6.50
CA PRO A 87 11.89 8.71 6.57
C PRO A 87 10.58 9.49 6.71
N PRO A 88 9.45 8.95 6.23
CA PRO A 88 8.17 9.62 6.41
C PRO A 88 7.82 9.71 7.90
N ASN A 89 7.15 10.81 8.29
CA ASN A 89 6.67 11.01 9.67
C ASN A 89 5.80 9.86 10.19
N GLU A 90 5.22 9.11 9.26
CA GLU A 90 4.32 7.99 9.47
C GLU A 90 5.00 6.62 9.42
N LEU A 91 6.34 6.57 9.37
CA LEU A 91 7.12 5.35 9.54
C LEU A 91 6.64 4.49 10.74
N PRO A 92 6.21 5.05 11.89
CA PRO A 92 5.70 4.24 12.99
C PRO A 92 4.57 3.27 12.61
N LEU A 93 3.67 3.63 11.67
CA LEU A 93 2.60 2.73 11.24
C LEU A 93 3.17 1.50 10.51
N HIS A 94 4.14 1.71 9.60
CA HIS A 94 4.80 0.63 8.86
C HIS A 94 5.53 -0.29 9.82
N THR A 95 6.32 0.31 10.72
CA THR A 95 7.21 -0.46 11.57
C THR A 95 6.45 -1.19 12.67
N GLU A 96 5.32 -0.68 13.19
CA GLU A 96 4.51 -1.42 14.16
C GLU A 96 3.74 -2.57 13.51
N VAL A 97 3.24 -2.39 12.28
CA VAL A 97 2.67 -3.51 11.48
C VAL A 97 3.73 -4.60 11.32
N LEU A 98 4.94 -4.24 10.86
CA LEU A 98 6.03 -5.21 10.67
C LEU A 98 6.56 -5.82 11.98
N ARG A 99 6.47 -5.14 13.12
CA ARG A 99 6.83 -5.75 14.41
C ARG A 99 5.82 -6.80 14.84
N THR A 100 4.54 -6.50 14.64
CA THR A 100 3.43 -7.32 15.14
C THR A 100 3.11 -8.50 14.22
N ARG A 101 3.22 -8.29 12.90
CA ARG A 101 2.85 -9.26 11.86
C ARG A 101 4.08 -9.83 11.18
N ARG A 102 4.41 -11.08 11.50
CA ARG A 102 5.58 -11.81 10.95
C ARG A 102 5.31 -12.43 9.59
N ASP A 103 4.04 -12.59 9.25
CA ASP A 103 3.52 -12.99 7.94
C ASP A 103 3.54 -11.85 6.90
N VAL A 104 3.76 -10.61 7.34
CA VAL A 104 3.80 -9.42 6.49
C VAL A 104 5.23 -9.01 6.20
N ASN A 105 5.49 -8.72 4.92
CA ASN A 105 6.73 -8.10 4.45
C ASN A 105 6.50 -6.70 3.88
N ALA A 106 5.36 -6.42 3.27
CA ALA A 106 5.06 -5.15 2.63
C ALA A 106 3.93 -4.41 3.33
N VAL A 107 4.07 -3.09 3.45
CA VAL A 107 3.03 -2.20 3.99
C VAL A 107 2.89 -1.01 3.06
N VAL A 108 1.65 -0.75 2.64
CA VAL A 108 1.24 0.39 1.83
C VAL A 108 0.39 1.31 2.70
N HIS A 109 0.75 2.58 2.76
CA HIS A 109 -0.12 3.63 3.27
C HIS A 109 -0.43 4.62 2.14
N ALA A 110 -1.72 4.85 1.91
CA ALA A 110 -2.23 5.68 0.82
C ALA A 110 -3.47 6.46 1.26
N HIS A 111 -3.87 7.44 0.44
CA HIS A 111 -4.95 8.39 0.72
C HIS A 111 -6.03 8.41 -0.40
N PRO A 112 -6.64 7.26 -0.76
CA PRO A 112 -7.65 7.23 -1.82
C PRO A 112 -8.87 8.06 -1.44
N GLU A 113 -9.21 9.03 -2.28
CA GLU A 113 -10.31 9.98 -2.03
C GLU A 113 -11.65 9.26 -1.83
N ALA A 114 -11.94 8.22 -2.62
CA ALA A 114 -13.20 7.48 -2.51
C ALA A 114 -13.31 6.75 -1.18
N VAL A 115 -12.21 6.23 -0.62
CA VAL A 115 -12.21 5.57 0.69
C VAL A 115 -12.43 6.59 1.80
N VAL A 116 -11.78 7.75 1.72
CA VAL A 116 -11.97 8.84 2.68
C VAL A 116 -13.40 9.35 2.64
N ALA A 117 -13.95 9.60 1.45
CA ALA A 117 -15.32 10.05 1.27
C ALA A 117 -16.34 9.00 1.77
N ALA A 118 -16.12 7.71 1.49
CA ALA A 118 -16.98 6.65 1.98
C ALA A 118 -16.96 6.54 3.53
N ASP A 119 -15.78 6.59 4.17
CA ASP A 119 -15.68 6.61 5.64
C ASP A 119 -16.42 7.81 6.24
N LEU A 120 -16.22 9.02 5.69
CA LEU A 120 -16.89 10.23 6.16
C LEU A 120 -18.40 10.21 5.93
N ALA A 121 -18.87 9.51 4.89
CA ALA A 121 -20.29 9.26 4.63
C ALA A 121 -20.89 8.14 5.49
N GLY A 122 -20.09 7.46 6.32
CA GLY A 122 -20.54 6.32 7.12
C GLY A 122 -20.77 5.04 6.32
N LEU A 123 -20.22 4.96 5.11
CA LEU A 123 -20.29 3.78 4.24
C LEU A 123 -19.11 2.86 4.52
N ALA A 124 -19.38 1.68 5.08
CA ALA A 124 -18.37 0.65 5.27
C ALA A 124 -17.96 0.02 3.93
N VAL A 125 -16.74 -0.52 3.87
CA VAL A 125 -16.29 -1.38 2.75
C VAL A 125 -17.02 -2.71 2.85
N ARG A 126 -18.05 -2.87 2.02
CA ARG A 126 -18.98 -4.01 2.03
C ARG A 126 -18.79 -4.92 0.83
N PRO A 127 -19.10 -6.23 0.93
CA PRO A 127 -18.98 -7.18 -0.18
C PRO A 127 -20.13 -7.00 -1.21
N ILE A 128 -20.19 -5.84 -1.85
CA ILE A 128 -21.26 -5.45 -2.79
C ILE A 128 -21.00 -5.87 -4.25
N VAL A 129 -19.82 -6.43 -4.53
CA VAL A 129 -19.41 -6.90 -5.86
C VAL A 129 -19.07 -8.38 -5.80
N GLY A 130 -19.41 -9.14 -6.85
CA GLY A 130 -19.03 -10.56 -6.99
C GLY A 130 -17.94 -10.75 -8.04
N ALA A 131 -18.30 -11.38 -9.18
CA ALA A 131 -17.38 -11.68 -10.28
C ALA A 131 -16.65 -10.46 -10.90
N PHE A 132 -17.11 -9.24 -10.60
CA PHE A 132 -16.45 -7.99 -11.03
C PHE A 132 -15.05 -7.82 -10.42
N ASP A 133 -14.87 -8.16 -9.14
CA ASP A 133 -13.59 -8.15 -8.43
C ASP A 133 -13.64 -9.19 -7.30
N ILE A 134 -13.35 -10.45 -7.63
CA ILE A 134 -13.42 -11.57 -6.68
C ILE A 134 -12.42 -11.39 -5.51
N PRO A 135 -11.15 -10.96 -5.73
CA PRO A 135 -10.25 -10.63 -4.62
C PRO A 135 -10.80 -9.52 -3.71
N GLY A 136 -11.33 -8.43 -4.28
CA GLY A 136 -11.96 -7.35 -3.53
C GLY A 136 -13.18 -7.79 -2.74
N PHE A 137 -14.04 -8.63 -3.34
CA PHE A 137 -15.17 -9.27 -2.66
C PHE A 137 -14.70 -10.04 -1.42
N ARG A 138 -13.73 -10.96 -1.57
CA ARG A 138 -13.23 -11.79 -0.47
C ARG A 138 -12.65 -10.94 0.65
N LEU A 139 -11.93 -9.88 0.30
CA LEU A 139 -11.37 -8.92 1.25
C LEU A 139 -12.49 -8.19 2.03
N ALA A 140 -13.50 -7.69 1.34
CA ALA A 140 -14.62 -6.98 1.96
C ALA A 140 -15.52 -7.91 2.79
N ALA A 141 -15.77 -9.14 2.33
CA ALA A 141 -16.54 -10.16 3.03
C ALA A 141 -15.83 -10.64 4.31
N ALA A 142 -14.50 -10.72 4.28
CA ALA A 142 -13.70 -10.94 5.48
C ALA A 142 -13.81 -9.76 6.47
N GLY A 143 -14.09 -8.56 5.97
CA GLY A 143 -14.30 -7.35 6.76
C GLY A 143 -13.05 -6.46 6.80
N VAL A 144 -13.27 -5.17 6.55
CA VAL A 144 -12.23 -4.13 6.60
C VAL A 144 -12.46 -3.23 7.82
N PRO A 145 -11.64 -3.34 8.88
CA PRO A 145 -11.80 -2.53 10.08
C PRO A 145 -11.49 -1.05 9.83
N VAL A 146 -11.99 -0.21 10.73
CA VAL A 146 -11.72 1.23 10.76
C VAL A 146 -11.00 1.61 12.04
N TYR A 147 -9.80 2.17 11.93
CA TYR A 147 -9.15 2.89 13.01
C TYR A 147 -9.83 4.26 13.17
N ARG A 148 -10.58 4.42 14.26
CA ARG A 148 -11.54 5.53 14.47
C ARG A 148 -10.90 6.84 14.94
N ARG A 149 -9.71 7.18 14.46
CA ARG A 149 -9.03 8.45 14.76
C ARG A 149 -8.48 9.09 13.48
N GLY A 150 -8.88 10.33 13.21
CA GLY A 150 -8.36 11.14 12.09
C GLY A 150 -7.10 11.90 12.48
N VAL A 151 -6.05 11.16 12.82
CA VAL A 151 -4.75 11.72 13.24
C VAL A 151 -3.64 11.16 12.36
N LEU A 152 -2.54 11.91 12.26
CA LEU A 152 -1.29 11.42 11.67
C LEU A 152 -0.70 10.33 12.58
N VAL A 153 -0.43 9.13 12.05
CA VAL A 153 0.07 7.99 12.84
C VAL A 153 1.59 8.11 13.01
N ARG A 154 2.00 9.16 13.72
CA ARG A 154 3.37 9.68 13.76
C ARG A 154 4.23 9.18 14.92
N ASN A 155 3.68 8.29 15.76
CA ASN A 155 4.40 7.75 16.89
C ASN A 155 3.94 6.32 17.16
N ARG A 156 4.72 5.61 17.98
CA ARG A 156 4.49 4.20 18.27
C ARG A 156 3.15 3.94 18.96
N GLN A 157 2.71 4.81 19.87
CA GLN A 157 1.43 4.65 20.56
C GLN A 157 0.26 4.66 19.57
N LEU A 158 0.21 5.66 18.68
CA LEU A 158 -0.83 5.74 17.65
C LEU A 158 -0.76 4.55 16.68
N ALA A 159 0.45 4.10 16.33
CA ALA A 159 0.63 2.93 15.48
C ALA A 159 0.12 1.64 16.16
N GLN A 160 0.33 1.49 17.47
CA GLN A 160 -0.20 0.36 18.24
C GLN A 160 -1.72 0.35 18.28
N GLU A 161 -2.34 1.52 18.48
CA GLU A 161 -3.81 1.63 18.41
C GLU A 161 -4.34 1.27 17.01
N MET A 162 -3.67 1.72 15.94
CA MET A 162 -4.02 1.38 14.57
C MET A 162 -3.88 -0.13 14.30
N VAL A 163 -2.76 -0.73 14.70
CA VAL A 163 -2.52 -2.18 14.54
C VAL A 163 -3.51 -3.00 15.35
N ALA A 164 -3.87 -2.56 16.57
CA ALA A 164 -4.91 -3.21 17.35
C ALA A 164 -6.28 -3.16 16.66
N ALA A 165 -6.62 -2.05 15.99
CA ALA A 165 -7.82 -1.95 15.17
C ALA A 165 -7.75 -2.82 13.90
N MET A 166 -6.58 -2.93 13.29
CA MET A 166 -6.34 -3.76 12.10
C MET A 166 -6.43 -5.26 12.42
N ALA A 167 -6.00 -5.67 13.62
CA ALA A 167 -5.98 -7.05 14.07
C ALA A 167 -5.26 -8.00 13.08
N ASP A 168 -5.93 -9.07 12.66
CA ASP A 168 -5.45 -10.05 11.68
C ASP A 168 -5.79 -9.68 10.23
N ARG A 169 -6.52 -8.59 10.00
CA ARG A 169 -6.98 -8.19 8.66
C ARG A 169 -5.86 -7.60 7.80
N PRO A 170 -5.92 -7.76 6.46
CA PRO A 170 -4.90 -7.24 5.57
C PRO A 170 -4.99 -5.74 5.34
N VAL A 171 -6.16 -5.12 5.55
CA VAL A 171 -6.36 -3.68 5.35
C VAL A 171 -7.09 -3.07 6.55
N VAL A 172 -6.72 -1.85 6.91
CA VAL A 172 -7.46 -0.99 7.85
C VAL A 172 -7.70 0.38 7.22
N VAL A 173 -8.93 0.88 7.32
CA VAL A 173 -9.25 2.27 6.96
C VAL A 173 -8.89 3.16 8.16
N LEU A 174 -8.20 4.27 7.90
CA LEU A 174 -7.92 5.29 8.89
C LEU A 174 -8.92 6.42 8.70
N ARG A 175 -9.75 6.67 9.71
CA ARG A 175 -10.84 7.65 9.64
C ARG A 175 -10.36 9.00 9.13
N ALA A 176 -11.06 9.58 8.14
CA ALA A 176 -10.76 10.90 7.58
C ALA A 176 -9.31 11.07 7.09
N HIS A 177 -8.65 9.97 6.70
CA HIS A 177 -7.22 9.97 6.40
C HIS A 177 -6.89 9.12 5.18
N GLY A 178 -7.27 7.84 5.16
CA GLY A 178 -6.94 6.95 4.04
C GLY A 178 -7.00 5.49 4.46
N LEU A 179 -6.05 4.67 3.99
CA LEU A 179 -5.94 3.27 4.36
C LEU A 179 -4.50 2.83 4.60
N THR A 180 -4.35 1.75 5.34
CA THR A 180 -3.12 0.97 5.42
C THR A 180 -3.40 -0.47 5.00
N SER A 181 -2.60 -0.97 4.06
CA SER A 181 -2.68 -2.32 3.51
C SER A 181 -1.38 -3.07 3.77
N ALA A 182 -1.45 -4.34 4.15
CA ALA A 182 -0.32 -5.16 4.57
C ALA A 182 -0.39 -6.57 3.97
N ALA A 183 0.73 -7.03 3.42
CA ALA A 183 0.83 -8.33 2.77
C ALA A 183 2.26 -8.90 2.80
N ASP A 184 2.42 -10.12 2.32
CA ASP A 184 3.71 -10.80 2.09
C ASP A 184 4.47 -10.25 0.86
N THR A 185 3.78 -9.58 -0.07
CA THR A 185 4.37 -8.96 -1.28
C THR A 185 3.89 -7.51 -1.46
N VAL A 186 4.68 -6.69 -2.15
CA VAL A 186 4.31 -5.28 -2.45
C VAL A 186 3.11 -5.23 -3.37
N GLU A 187 3.11 -6.09 -4.37
CA GLU A 187 2.07 -6.27 -5.38
C GLU A 187 0.71 -6.53 -4.74
N ARG A 188 0.65 -7.51 -3.83
CA ARG A 188 -0.58 -7.83 -3.11
C ARG A 188 -1.06 -6.65 -2.26
N ALA A 189 -0.18 -6.00 -1.51
CA ALA A 189 -0.56 -4.85 -0.68
C ALA A 189 -1.14 -3.70 -1.52
N VAL A 190 -0.57 -3.43 -2.70
CA VAL A 190 -1.10 -2.43 -3.64
C VAL A 190 -2.44 -2.84 -4.24
N LEU A 191 -2.56 -4.08 -4.72
CA LEU A 191 -3.80 -4.58 -5.32
C LEU A 191 -4.96 -4.59 -4.31
N GLN A 192 -4.71 -4.94 -3.05
CA GLN A 192 -5.69 -4.82 -1.97
C GLN A 192 -6.18 -3.38 -1.79
N ALA A 193 -5.28 -2.39 -1.83
CA ALA A 193 -5.64 -0.98 -1.75
C ALA A 193 -6.52 -0.54 -2.94
N ILE A 194 -6.21 -1.03 -4.16
CA ILE A 194 -6.99 -0.75 -5.37
C ILE A 194 -8.40 -1.35 -5.27
N SER A 195 -8.55 -2.58 -4.78
CA SER A 195 -9.86 -3.20 -4.57
C SER A 195 -10.71 -2.42 -3.55
N VAL A 196 -10.11 -2.00 -2.43
CA VAL A 196 -10.82 -1.20 -1.41
C VAL A 196 -11.28 0.14 -1.98
N ASP A 197 -10.42 0.85 -2.72
CA ASP A 197 -10.81 2.08 -3.41
C ASP A 197 -11.95 1.86 -4.41
N THR A 198 -11.88 0.78 -5.20
CA THR A 198 -12.90 0.43 -6.18
C THR A 198 -14.25 0.19 -5.53
N ILE A 199 -14.29 -0.59 -4.44
CA ILE A 199 -15.53 -0.87 -3.69
C ILE A 199 -16.09 0.40 -3.05
N SER A 200 -15.24 1.23 -2.44
CA SER A 200 -15.65 2.51 -1.86
C SER A 200 -16.23 3.45 -2.92
N ARG A 201 -15.63 3.52 -4.10
CA ARG A 201 -16.11 4.33 -5.23
C ARG A 201 -17.47 3.86 -5.74
N LEU A 202 -17.66 2.55 -5.93
CA LEU A 202 -18.95 1.97 -6.29
C LEU A 202 -20.01 2.24 -5.21
N SER A 203 -19.63 2.12 -3.94
CA SER A 203 -20.53 2.37 -2.81
C SER A 203 -21.04 3.81 -2.80
N LEU A 204 -20.14 4.77 -3.03
CA LEU A 204 -20.48 6.19 -3.17
C LEU A 204 -21.39 6.43 -4.38
N GLN A 205 -21.07 5.86 -5.54
CA GLN A 205 -21.88 6.01 -6.75
C GLN A 205 -23.31 5.48 -6.55
N ILE A 206 -23.46 4.30 -5.93
CA ILE A 206 -24.77 3.72 -5.61
C ILE A 206 -25.55 4.64 -4.67
N ALA A 207 -24.92 5.08 -3.58
CA ALA A 207 -25.57 5.95 -2.60
C ALA A 207 -25.96 7.31 -3.20
N SER A 208 -25.08 7.93 -4.00
CA SER A 208 -25.36 9.21 -4.69
C SER A 208 -26.47 9.10 -5.72
N ALA A 209 -26.68 7.93 -6.32
CA ALA A 209 -27.80 7.66 -7.21
C ALA A 209 -29.13 7.36 -6.45
N GLY A 210 -29.13 7.42 -5.12
CA GLY A 210 -30.28 7.08 -4.28
C GLY A 210 -30.49 5.58 -4.06
N GLY A 211 -29.50 4.75 -4.46
CA GLY A 211 -29.51 3.31 -4.25
C GLY A 211 -29.12 2.93 -2.81
N THR A 212 -29.47 1.70 -2.43
CA THR A 212 -29.05 1.11 -1.14
C THR A 212 -28.02 0.01 -1.41
N LEU A 213 -26.94 0.00 -0.61
CA LEU A 213 -25.93 -1.04 -0.68
C LEU A 213 -26.51 -2.38 -0.21
N ALA A 214 -26.42 -3.39 -1.07
CA ALA A 214 -26.76 -4.78 -0.76
C ALA A 214 -25.49 -5.63 -0.86
N ASP A 215 -25.26 -6.46 0.16
CA ASP A 215 -24.19 -7.45 0.10
C ASP A 215 -24.56 -8.54 -0.91
N LEU A 216 -23.55 -9.10 -1.58
CA LEU A 216 -23.73 -10.26 -2.43
C LEU A 216 -24.26 -11.43 -1.57
N PRO A 217 -25.35 -12.11 -1.99
CA PRO A 217 -25.87 -13.26 -1.25
C PRO A 217 -24.84 -14.39 -1.10
N ASP A 218 -24.86 -15.10 0.02
CA ASP A 218 -23.95 -16.23 0.28
C ASP A 218 -24.05 -17.33 -0.80
N ALA A 219 -25.24 -17.54 -1.37
CA ALA A 219 -25.45 -18.49 -2.45
C ALA A 219 -24.67 -18.09 -3.73
N ASP A 220 -24.66 -16.82 -4.09
CA ASP A 220 -23.92 -16.31 -5.24
C ASP A 220 -22.41 -16.27 -4.94
N ALA A 221 -22.04 -15.92 -3.71
CA ALA A 221 -20.66 -15.94 -3.24
C ALA A 221 -20.04 -17.33 -3.32
N ALA A 222 -20.81 -18.38 -3.03
CA ALA A 222 -20.37 -19.77 -3.11
C ALA A 222 -20.04 -20.24 -4.53
N GLU A 223 -20.62 -19.60 -5.55
CA GLU A 223 -20.35 -19.88 -6.98
C GLU A 223 -19.08 -19.19 -7.48
N LEU A 224 -18.50 -18.26 -6.71
CA LEU A 224 -17.30 -17.54 -7.13
C LEU A 224 -16.08 -18.48 -7.14
N PRO A 225 -15.42 -18.66 -8.29
CA PRO A 225 -14.31 -19.60 -8.39
C PRO A 225 -13.12 -19.15 -7.55
N ASP A 226 -12.36 -20.12 -7.04
CA ASP A 226 -10.99 -19.85 -6.62
C ASP A 226 -10.09 -19.80 -7.84
N LEU A 227 -9.86 -18.59 -8.34
CA LEU A 227 -9.08 -18.39 -9.56
C LEU A 227 -7.58 -18.71 -9.37
N GLY A 228 -7.13 -19.04 -8.16
CA GLY A 228 -5.73 -19.26 -7.83
C GLY A 228 -5.03 -17.93 -7.58
N ASN A 229 -4.77 -17.64 -6.30
CA ASN A 229 -4.33 -16.31 -5.85
C ASN A 229 -3.05 -15.83 -6.54
N ALA A 230 -2.06 -16.72 -6.75
CA ALA A 230 -0.75 -16.32 -7.27
C ALA A 230 -0.74 -15.95 -8.77
N PHE A 231 -1.46 -16.71 -9.61
CA PHE A 231 -1.41 -16.49 -11.06
C PHE A 231 -2.16 -15.22 -11.48
N ASN A 232 -3.35 -14.98 -10.91
CA ASN A 232 -4.11 -13.76 -11.23
C ASN A 232 -3.49 -12.52 -10.63
N GLU A 233 -2.92 -12.60 -9.42
CA GLU A 233 -2.17 -11.48 -8.83
C GLU A 233 -1.00 -11.08 -9.75
N THR A 234 -0.27 -12.07 -10.29
CA THR A 234 0.82 -11.82 -11.24
C THR A 234 0.33 -11.18 -12.55
N ILE A 235 -0.85 -11.56 -13.06
CA ILE A 235 -1.42 -10.93 -14.27
C ILE A 235 -1.91 -9.50 -13.96
N ALA A 236 -2.65 -9.33 -12.87
CA ALA A 236 -3.16 -8.03 -12.44
C ALA A 236 -2.00 -7.04 -12.19
N TRP A 237 -0.92 -7.50 -11.56
CA TRP A 237 0.26 -6.67 -11.37
C TRP A 237 0.94 -6.28 -12.68
N ARG A 238 1.13 -7.24 -13.60
CA ARG A 238 1.68 -6.94 -14.94
C ARG A 238 0.81 -5.93 -15.69
N HIS A 239 -0.51 -5.99 -15.52
CA HIS A 239 -1.43 -5.00 -16.07
C HIS A 239 -1.18 -3.61 -15.48
N GLU A 240 -1.01 -3.47 -14.16
CA GLU A 240 -0.69 -2.18 -13.54
C GLU A 240 0.64 -1.60 -14.05
N LEU A 241 1.67 -2.44 -14.21
CA LEU A 241 2.95 -2.01 -14.76
C LEU A 241 2.81 -1.54 -16.21
N ALA A 242 2.06 -2.27 -17.05
CA ALA A 242 1.79 -1.87 -18.43
C ALA A 242 1.01 -0.54 -18.49
N ARG A 243 0.11 -0.27 -17.54
CA ARG A 243 -0.58 1.03 -17.45
C ARG A 243 0.38 2.19 -17.17
N LEU A 244 1.50 1.99 -16.48
CA LEU A 244 2.48 3.07 -16.29
C LEU A 244 3.12 3.50 -17.62
N GLU A 245 3.34 2.55 -18.54
CA GLU A 245 3.89 2.84 -19.87
C GLU A 245 2.96 3.74 -20.68
N THR A 246 1.65 3.51 -20.60
CA THR A 246 0.66 4.32 -21.32
C THR A 246 0.49 5.73 -20.75
N HIS A 247 0.84 5.95 -19.49
CA HIS A 247 0.81 7.26 -18.83
C HIS A 247 2.16 8.00 -18.90
N GLY A 248 3.18 7.41 -19.54
CA GLY A 248 4.54 7.98 -19.57
C GLY A 248 5.24 8.00 -18.21
N LEU A 249 4.80 7.15 -17.27
CA LEU A 249 5.34 7.04 -15.90
C LEU A 249 6.29 5.84 -15.73
N SER A 250 6.58 5.12 -16.80
CA SER A 250 7.58 4.04 -16.79
C SER A 250 8.98 4.57 -16.50
N CYS A 251 9.87 3.71 -15.97
CA CYS A 251 11.27 4.09 -15.78
C CYS A 251 11.92 4.37 -17.15
N HIS A 252 12.40 5.60 -17.37
CA HIS A 252 13.13 5.93 -18.59
C HIS A 252 14.47 5.16 -18.64
N PRO A 253 14.90 4.65 -19.80
CA PRO A 253 16.14 3.86 -19.93
C PRO A 253 17.45 4.62 -19.70
N SER A 254 17.43 5.89 -19.30
CA SER A 254 18.66 6.69 -19.10
C SER A 254 19.54 6.20 -17.93
N GLU A 255 19.12 5.17 -17.19
CA GLU A 255 19.91 4.48 -16.16
C GLU A 255 20.82 3.38 -16.74
N LYS A 256 20.81 3.13 -18.06
CA LYS A 256 21.82 2.27 -18.70
C LYS A 256 23.04 3.08 -19.15
N ARG A 257 24.08 3.03 -18.29
CA ARG A 257 25.51 3.23 -18.58
C ARG A 257 25.97 4.65 -18.91
N SER A 258 26.51 5.33 -17.90
CA SER A 258 27.72 6.13 -18.10
C SER A 258 28.89 5.16 -18.22
N SER A 259 29.52 5.13 -19.38
CA SER A 259 30.85 4.54 -19.58
C SER A 259 31.90 5.53 -19.09
#